data_AF-A0A7W9B1U1-F1
#
_entry.id   AF-A0A7W9B1U1-F1
#
_cell.length_a   1.000
_cell.length_b   1.000
_cell.length_c   1.000
_cell.angle_alpha   90.00
_cell.angle_beta   90.00
_cell.angle_gamma   90.00
#
_symmetry.space_group_name_H-M   'P 1'
#
loop_
_entity.id
_entity.type
_entity.pdbx_description
1 polymer ?
#
loop_
_entity_poly.entity_id
_entity_poly.type
_entity_poly.pdbx_seq_one_letter_code
_entity_poly.pdbx_strand_id
1 'polypeptide(L)'
;MGMLNNWDVGGGVSDFWDYIRQPRPHRWTSWGVAVVLALVVFWGFGKYLIPYEKPKPQIIYFENWKADRSEAEVRADWIARAKETTRENARRRAEYQKLADMMGVPYDSSKADEVTRETLGKEADTLIAKKPEPPKRSTLAERAARGPKPAAEGPTRP
;
A
#
# COMPACT_ATOMS: atom_id res chain seq x y z
N MET A 1 31.28 -54.50 -3.55
CA MET A 1 29.95 -55.12 -3.72
C MET A 1 29.49 -55.62 -2.35
N GLY A 2 28.32 -55.17 -1.88
CA GLY A 2 27.59 -55.81 -0.78
C GLY A 2 27.78 -55.25 0.64
N MET A 3 27.29 -54.04 0.93
CA MET A 3 27.11 -53.56 2.33
C MET A 3 25.62 -53.49 2.76
N LEU A 4 24.69 -53.80 1.84
CA LEU A 4 23.24 -53.66 2.05
C LEU A 4 22.47 -55.00 2.08
N ASN A 5 23.16 -56.14 1.96
CA ASN A 5 22.51 -57.47 1.88
C ASN A 5 22.11 -58.08 3.23
N ASN A 6 22.43 -57.43 4.36
CA ASN A 6 22.16 -57.95 5.71
C ASN A 6 21.08 -57.15 6.46
N TRP A 7 20.27 -56.36 5.77
CA TRP A 7 19.25 -55.54 6.40
C TRP A 7 17.96 -56.34 6.59
N ASP A 8 17.67 -56.72 7.83
CA ASP A 8 16.40 -57.32 8.19
C ASP A 8 15.35 -56.23 8.49
N VAL A 9 14.75 -55.71 7.42
CA VAL A 9 13.67 -54.72 7.51
C VAL A 9 12.44 -55.33 8.19
N GLY A 10 12.20 -56.64 8.01
CA GLY A 10 11.06 -57.34 8.61
C GLY A 10 11.20 -57.44 10.13
N GLY A 11 12.36 -57.89 10.61
CA GLY A 11 12.69 -57.93 12.03
C GLY A 11 12.60 -56.56 12.69
N GLY A 12 13.16 -55.52 12.04
CA GLY A 12 13.09 -54.15 12.55
C GLY A 12 11.66 -53.61 12.72
N VAL A 13 10.75 -53.94 11.79
CA VAL A 13 9.33 -53.56 11.91
C VAL A 13 8.64 -54.37 13.02
N SER A 14 8.98 -55.65 13.19
CA SER A 14 8.45 -56.49 14.26
C SER A 14 8.87 -55.97 15.64
N ASP A 15 10.16 -55.72 15.84
CA ASP A 15 10.72 -55.19 17.10
C ASP A 15 10.10 -53.84 17.47
N PHE A 16 9.92 -52.98 16.48
CA PHE A 16 9.25 -51.69 16.64
C PHE A 16 7.79 -51.86 17.09
N TRP A 17 7.06 -52.77 16.47
CA TRP A 17 5.66 -53.01 16.79
C TRP A 17 5.47 -53.65 18.18
N ASP A 18 6.37 -54.54 18.57
CA ASP A 18 6.42 -55.10 19.92
C ASP A 18 6.73 -54.02 20.95
N TYR A 19 7.65 -53.10 20.66
CA TYR A 19 7.93 -51.95 21.52
C TYR A 19 6.70 -51.04 21.72
N ILE A 20 5.91 -50.81 20.67
CA ILE A 20 4.68 -50.00 20.73
C ILE A 20 3.62 -50.64 21.62
N ARG A 21 3.46 -51.96 21.52
CA ARG A 21 2.43 -52.70 22.24
C ARG A 21 2.73 -52.88 23.73
N GLN A 22 3.98 -52.70 24.16
CA GLN A 22 4.34 -52.87 25.56
C GLN A 22 3.56 -51.92 26.50
N PRO A 23 2.96 -52.46 27.57
CA PRO A 23 2.16 -51.66 28.48
C PRO A 23 3.04 -50.81 29.41
N ARG A 24 3.43 -49.63 28.94
CA ARG A 24 4.19 -48.63 29.73
C ARG A 24 3.32 -47.45 30.16
N PRO A 25 3.64 -46.80 31.29
CA PRO A 25 3.00 -45.55 31.69
C PRO A 25 3.25 -44.46 30.62
N HIS A 26 2.27 -43.59 30.39
CA HIS A 26 2.34 -42.46 29.45
C HIS A 26 2.66 -42.81 27.98
N ARG A 27 2.52 -44.09 27.56
CA ARG A 27 2.82 -44.52 26.18
C ARG A 27 2.08 -43.69 25.13
N TRP A 28 0.77 -43.50 25.30
CA TRP A 28 -0.07 -42.73 24.38
C TRP A 28 0.28 -41.25 24.36
N THR A 29 0.64 -40.68 25.51
CA THR A 29 1.06 -39.28 25.62
C THR A 29 2.38 -39.06 24.88
N SER A 30 3.37 -39.93 25.10
CA SER A 30 4.67 -39.85 24.43
C SER A 30 4.53 -40.02 22.92
N TRP A 31 3.68 -40.96 22.49
CA TRP A 31 3.30 -41.16 21.09
C TRP A 31 2.63 -39.94 20.48
N GLY A 32 1.64 -39.38 21.17
CA GLY A 32 0.94 -38.17 20.74
C GLY A 32 1.91 -37.00 20.54
N VAL A 33 2.82 -36.78 21.50
CA VAL A 33 3.84 -35.73 21.39
C VAL A 33 4.74 -35.97 20.18
N ALA A 34 5.26 -37.18 20.00
CA ALA A 34 6.14 -37.50 18.87
C ALA A 34 5.47 -37.23 17.51
N VAL A 35 4.21 -37.66 17.35
CA VAL A 35 3.43 -37.42 16.12
C VAL A 35 3.14 -35.93 15.92
N VAL A 36 2.70 -35.23 16.95
CA VAL A 36 2.41 -33.80 16.89
C VAL A 36 3.65 -33.00 16.52
N LEU A 37 4.80 -33.32 17.13
CA LEU A 37 6.05 -32.61 16.86
C LEU A 37 6.49 -32.79 15.40
N ALA A 38 6.39 -34.01 14.87
CA ALA A 38 6.64 -34.27 13.45
C ALA A 38 5.69 -33.48 12.54
N LEU A 39 4.38 -33.50 12.81
CA LEU A 39 3.38 -32.77 12.03
C LEU A 39 3.62 -31.25 12.04
N VAL A 40 3.96 -30.68 13.20
CA VAL A 40 4.26 -29.24 13.33
C VAL A 40 5.48 -28.86 12.51
N VAL A 41 6.55 -29.68 12.54
CA VAL A 41 7.76 -29.46 11.75
C VAL A 41 7.43 -29.49 10.25
N PHE A 42 6.73 -30.53 9.77
CA PHE A 42 6.34 -30.62 8.35
C PHE A 42 5.39 -29.50 7.92
N TRP A 43 4.46 -29.10 8.77
CA TRP A 43 3.58 -27.95 8.52
C TRP A 43 4.39 -26.65 8.38
N GLY A 44 5.35 -26.42 9.27
CA GLY A 44 6.26 -25.27 9.20
C GLY A 44 7.06 -25.25 7.90
N PHE A 45 7.61 -26.39 7.50
CA PHE A 45 8.30 -26.51 6.21
C PHE A 45 7.38 -26.20 5.02
N GLY A 46 6.17 -26.77 4.99
CA GLY A 46 5.20 -26.53 3.93
C GLY A 46 4.72 -25.08 3.87
N LYS A 47 4.62 -24.41 5.01
CA LYS A 47 4.15 -23.03 5.10
C LYS A 47 5.23 -21.99 4.76
N TYR A 48 6.48 -22.24 5.15
CA TYR A 48 7.54 -21.22 5.15
C TYR A 48 8.74 -21.51 4.24
N LEU A 49 9.08 -22.77 3.98
CA LEU A 49 10.23 -23.11 3.12
C LEU A 49 9.83 -23.31 1.65
N ILE A 50 8.59 -23.71 1.38
CA ILE A 50 8.09 -23.85 0.01
C ILE A 50 7.61 -22.46 -0.44
N PRO A 51 8.33 -21.75 -1.33
CA PRO A 51 7.87 -20.48 -1.83
C PRO A 51 6.56 -20.69 -2.56
N TYR A 52 5.50 -20.03 -2.08
CA TYR A 52 4.23 -20.01 -2.78
C TYR A 52 4.46 -19.42 -4.17
N GLU A 53 4.18 -20.22 -5.20
CA GLU A 53 4.27 -19.76 -6.58
C GLU A 53 3.22 -18.67 -6.76
N LYS A 54 3.67 -17.41 -6.82
CA LYS A 54 2.73 -16.28 -6.98
C LYS A 54 1.92 -16.54 -8.25
N PRO A 55 0.57 -16.42 -8.20
CA PRO A 55 -0.23 -16.56 -9.40
C PRO A 55 0.30 -15.59 -10.44
N LYS A 56 0.66 -16.12 -11.62
CA LYS A 56 1.15 -15.29 -12.72
C LYS A 56 0.07 -14.24 -13.03
N PRO A 57 0.44 -12.97 -13.24
CA PRO A 57 -0.54 -11.95 -13.60
C PRO A 57 -1.26 -12.40 -14.88
N GLN A 58 -2.59 -12.51 -14.80
CA GLN A 58 -3.42 -12.82 -15.97
C GLN A 58 -3.61 -11.52 -16.75
N ILE A 59 -3.11 -11.48 -17.98
CA ILE A 59 -3.36 -10.36 -18.88
C ILE A 59 -4.73 -10.58 -19.51
N ILE A 60 -5.76 -9.98 -18.93
CA ILE A 60 -7.12 -9.99 -19.46
C ILE A 60 -7.21 -8.88 -20.52
N TYR A 61 -7.27 -9.26 -21.79
CA TYR A 61 -7.53 -8.31 -22.87
C TYR A 61 -9.04 -8.07 -22.98
N PHE A 62 -9.47 -6.83 -22.81
CA PHE A 62 -10.83 -6.40 -23.09
C PHE A 62 -10.82 -5.46 -24.29
N GLU A 63 -11.62 -5.80 -25.31
CA GLU A 63 -11.83 -4.93 -26.48
C GLU A 63 -12.82 -3.83 -26.11
N ASN A 64 -12.31 -2.62 -25.79
CA ASN A 64 -13.14 -1.46 -25.44
C ASN A 64 -13.37 -0.49 -26.62
N TRP A 65 -13.18 -0.96 -27.85
CA TRP A 65 -13.32 -0.15 -29.05
C TRP A 65 -14.22 -0.84 -30.07
N LYS A 66 -15.34 -0.19 -30.40
CA LYS A 66 -16.15 -0.57 -31.56
C LYS A 66 -15.41 -0.13 -32.83
N ALA A 67 -15.28 -1.03 -33.79
CA ALA A 67 -14.62 -0.77 -35.08
C ALA A 67 -15.31 0.33 -35.90
N ASP A 68 -16.62 0.52 -35.69
CA ASP A 68 -17.44 1.47 -36.46
C ASP A 68 -17.50 2.89 -35.87
N ARG A 69 -16.65 3.23 -34.89
CA ARG A 69 -16.64 4.58 -34.32
C ARG A 69 -16.12 5.60 -35.32
N SER A 70 -16.84 6.71 -35.43
CA SER A 70 -16.39 7.85 -36.25
C SER A 70 -15.22 8.58 -35.59
N GLU A 71 -14.35 9.20 -36.40
CA GLU A 71 -13.25 10.03 -35.89
C GLU A 71 -13.73 11.17 -34.98
N ALA A 72 -14.91 11.72 -35.28
CA ALA A 72 -15.53 12.78 -34.49
C ALA A 72 -15.91 12.30 -33.08
N GLU A 73 -16.48 11.09 -32.98
CA GLU A 73 -16.81 10.46 -31.70
C GLU A 73 -15.55 10.15 -30.89
N VAL A 74 -14.50 9.62 -31.53
CA VAL A 74 -13.21 9.38 -30.89
C VAL A 74 -12.62 10.68 -30.34
N ARG A 75 -12.63 11.76 -31.13
CA ARG A 75 -12.12 13.07 -30.71
C ARG A 75 -12.92 13.62 -29.53
N ALA A 76 -14.25 13.53 -29.57
CA ALA A 76 -15.11 13.99 -28.49
C ALA A 76 -14.83 13.23 -27.17
N ASP A 77 -14.69 11.91 -27.25
CA ASP A 77 -14.35 11.03 -26.13
C ASP A 77 -12.97 11.36 -25.54
N TRP A 78 -11.97 11.63 -26.39
CA TRP A 78 -10.64 12.06 -25.95
C TRP A 78 -10.66 13.41 -25.23
N ILE A 79 -11.40 14.39 -25.77
CA ILE A 79 -11.57 15.69 -25.13
C ILE A 79 -12.29 15.53 -23.79
N ALA A 80 -13.33 14.70 -23.72
CA ALA A 80 -14.06 14.45 -22.49
C ALA A 80 -13.16 13.83 -21.41
N ARG A 81 -12.37 12.80 -21.76
CA ARG A 81 -11.40 12.19 -20.84
C ARG A 81 -10.32 13.18 -20.40
N ALA A 82 -9.75 13.96 -21.33
CA ALA A 82 -8.75 14.96 -21.01
C ALA A 82 -9.28 15.98 -19.99
N LYS A 83 -10.52 16.47 -20.18
CA LYS A 83 -11.19 17.35 -19.22
C LYS A 83 -11.40 16.67 -17.87
N GLU A 84 -11.88 15.43 -17.85
CA GLU A 84 -12.09 14.69 -16.61
C GLU A 84 -10.79 14.49 -15.81
N THR A 85 -9.71 14.07 -16.48
CA THR A 85 -8.39 13.93 -15.87
C THR A 85 -7.87 15.26 -15.33
N THR A 86 -8.05 16.37 -16.05
CA THR A 86 -7.67 17.70 -15.53
C THR A 86 -8.48 18.06 -14.28
N ARG A 87 -9.80 17.76 -14.23
CA ARG A 87 -10.62 18.00 -13.04
C ARG A 87 -10.12 17.19 -11.84
N GLU A 88 -9.80 15.92 -12.03
CA GLU A 88 -9.26 15.08 -10.95
C GLU A 88 -7.90 15.60 -10.46
N ASN A 89 -7.00 15.93 -11.39
CA ASN A 89 -5.70 16.50 -11.06
C ASN A 89 -5.82 17.81 -10.27
N ALA A 90 -6.76 18.69 -10.65
CA ALA A 90 -7.03 19.91 -9.90
C ALA A 90 -7.49 19.63 -8.45
N ARG A 91 -8.34 18.61 -8.25
CA ARG A 91 -8.76 18.18 -6.90
C ARG A 91 -7.59 17.63 -6.09
N ARG A 92 -6.79 16.74 -6.66
CA ARG A 92 -5.60 16.18 -5.98
C ARG A 92 -4.59 17.27 -5.60
N ARG A 93 -4.38 18.27 -6.46
CA ARG A 93 -3.52 19.43 -6.14
C ARG A 93 -4.04 20.22 -4.95
N ALA A 94 -5.35 20.39 -4.82
CA ALA A 94 -5.94 21.04 -3.64
C ALA A 94 -5.67 20.25 -2.35
N GLU A 95 -5.66 18.92 -2.42
CA GLU A 95 -5.29 18.05 -1.29
C GLU A 95 -3.80 18.18 -0.94
N TYR A 96 -2.92 18.18 -1.94
CA TYR A 96 -1.48 18.39 -1.72
C TYR A 96 -1.17 19.76 -1.13
N GLN A 97 -1.88 20.80 -1.55
CA GLN A 97 -1.72 22.13 -0.96
C GLN A 97 -2.10 22.13 0.52
N LYS A 98 -3.23 21.51 0.89
CA LYS A 98 -3.61 21.37 2.30
C LYS A 98 -2.54 20.65 3.12
N LEU A 99 -1.97 19.58 2.56
CA LEU A 99 -0.88 18.84 3.20
C LEU A 99 0.37 19.73 3.37
N ALA A 100 0.74 20.49 2.34
CA ALA A 100 1.86 21.42 2.41
C ALA A 100 1.65 22.52 3.47
N ASP A 101 0.43 23.05 3.59
CA ASP A 101 0.05 24.04 4.61
C ASP A 101 0.19 23.50 6.04
N MET A 102 -0.16 22.22 6.24
CA MET A 102 0.03 21.51 7.51
C MET A 102 1.51 21.30 7.83
N MET A 103 2.31 20.97 6.82
CA MET A 103 3.75 20.72 6.96
C MET A 103 4.60 22.00 6.98
N GLY A 104 3.99 23.17 6.68
CA GLY A 104 4.69 24.45 6.60
C GLY A 104 5.62 24.59 5.40
N VAL A 105 5.41 23.80 4.34
CA VAL A 105 6.23 23.79 3.12
C VAL A 105 5.56 24.68 2.06
N PRO A 106 6.30 25.56 1.35
CA PRO A 106 5.72 26.34 0.26
C PRO A 106 5.29 25.43 -0.90
N TYR A 107 4.07 25.64 -1.40
CA TYR A 107 3.52 24.90 -2.54
C TYR A 107 3.08 25.88 -3.63
N ASP A 108 3.72 25.83 -4.79
CA ASP A 108 3.37 26.63 -5.97
C ASP A 108 2.56 25.78 -6.96
N SER A 109 1.36 26.25 -7.25
CA SER A 109 0.43 25.62 -8.21
C SER A 109 0.01 26.56 -9.35
N SER A 110 0.66 27.71 -9.47
CA SER A 110 0.32 28.75 -10.46
C SER A 110 0.27 28.23 -11.90
N LYS A 111 1.34 27.58 -12.37
CA LYS A 111 1.41 26.97 -13.71
C LYS A 111 0.39 25.85 -13.90
N ALA A 112 0.14 25.10 -12.84
CA ALA A 112 -0.82 24.00 -12.88
C ALA A 112 -2.26 24.51 -12.99
N ASP A 113 -2.57 25.64 -12.33
CA ASP A 113 -3.86 26.31 -12.40
C ASP A 113 -4.06 26.98 -13.77
N GLU A 114 -3.01 27.53 -14.39
CA GLU A 114 -3.03 28.07 -15.76
C GLU A 114 -3.42 26.99 -16.79
N VAL A 115 -2.72 25.85 -16.79
CA VAL A 115 -3.06 24.72 -17.67
C VAL A 115 -4.48 24.20 -17.43
N THR A 116 -4.95 24.29 -16.18
CA THR A 116 -6.33 23.90 -15.84
C THR A 116 -7.35 24.87 -16.44
N ARG A 117 -7.06 26.17 -16.46
CA ARG A 117 -7.90 27.18 -17.15
C ARG A 117 -7.89 27.02 -18.66
N GLU A 118 -6.75 26.71 -19.25
CA GLU A 118 -6.67 26.47 -20.69
C GLU A 118 -7.50 25.26 -21.13
N THR A 119 -7.52 24.20 -20.31
CA THR A 119 -8.21 22.95 -20.65
C THR A 119 -9.70 22.94 -20.31
N LEU A 120 -10.10 23.58 -19.20
CA LEU A 120 -11.48 23.59 -18.71
C LEU A 120 -12.23 24.91 -18.97
N GLY A 121 -11.52 25.98 -19.35
CA GLY A 121 -12.11 27.30 -19.55
C GLY A 121 -12.84 27.80 -18.30
N LYS A 122 -14.08 28.24 -18.48
CA LYS A 122 -14.94 28.79 -17.40
C LYS A 122 -15.19 27.82 -16.25
N GLU A 123 -15.10 26.50 -16.48
CA GLU A 123 -15.26 25.51 -15.41
C GLU A 123 -14.07 25.52 -14.43
N ALA A 124 -12.87 25.88 -14.90
CA ALA A 124 -11.68 25.94 -14.07
C ALA A 124 -11.84 26.90 -12.89
N ASP A 125 -12.47 28.06 -13.12
CA ASP A 125 -12.61 29.11 -12.12
C ASP A 125 -13.42 28.63 -10.92
N THR A 126 -14.42 27.77 -11.14
CA THR A 126 -15.20 27.18 -10.04
C THR A 126 -14.42 26.18 -9.20
N LEU A 127 -13.50 25.43 -9.82
CA LEU A 127 -12.65 24.45 -9.14
C LEU A 127 -11.51 25.15 -8.38
N ILE A 128 -10.96 26.21 -8.97
CA ILE A 128 -9.91 27.03 -8.35
C ILE A 128 -10.48 27.87 -7.21
N ALA A 129 -11.69 28.45 -7.36
CA ALA A 129 -12.34 29.20 -6.28
C ALA A 129 -12.71 28.34 -5.06
N LYS A 130 -12.90 27.02 -5.26
CA LYS A 130 -13.15 26.07 -4.17
C LYS A 130 -11.88 25.67 -3.41
N LYS A 131 -10.70 26.01 -3.93
CA LYS A 131 -9.40 25.79 -3.29
C LYS A 131 -9.28 26.74 -2.09
N PRO A 132 -8.84 26.26 -0.92
CA PRO A 132 -8.60 27.14 0.21
C PRO A 132 -7.51 28.16 -0.17
N GLU A 133 -7.78 29.46 0.05
CA GLU A 133 -6.76 30.48 -0.17
C GLU A 133 -5.53 30.17 0.70
N PRO A 134 -4.31 30.22 0.13
CA PRO A 134 -3.11 29.98 0.91
C PRO A 134 -3.07 30.99 2.06
N PRO A 135 -2.82 30.54 3.31
CA PRO A 135 -2.75 31.46 4.43
C PRO A 135 -1.66 32.49 4.16
N LYS A 136 -1.99 33.79 4.28
CA LYS A 136 -1.02 34.90 4.21
C LYS A 136 -0.03 34.82 5.38
N ARG A 137 0.88 33.86 5.34
CA ARG A 137 1.92 33.69 6.35
C ARG A 137 3.04 34.66 5.99
N SER A 138 3.29 35.61 6.90
CA SER A 138 4.52 36.40 6.87
C SER A 138 5.71 35.45 6.74
N THR A 139 6.53 35.67 5.72
CA THR A 139 7.73 34.86 5.52
C THR A 139 8.65 35.00 6.74
N LEU A 140 9.57 34.05 6.95
CA LEU A 140 10.58 34.16 8.02
C LEU A 140 11.36 35.49 7.94
N ALA A 141 11.64 35.96 6.71
CA ALA A 141 12.25 37.25 6.45
C ALA A 141 11.36 38.44 6.89
N GLU A 142 10.06 38.37 6.62
CA GLU A 142 9.09 39.41 6.99
C GLU A 142 8.81 39.44 8.50
N ARG A 143 8.94 38.28 9.18
CA ARG A 143 8.85 38.18 10.64
C ARG A 143 10.13 38.71 11.31
N ALA A 144 11.30 38.43 10.73
CA ALA A 144 12.57 38.98 11.17
C ALA A 144 12.62 40.51 11.03
N ALA A 145 12.02 41.06 9.96
CA ALA A 145 11.91 42.50 9.74
C ALA A 145 10.97 43.23 10.71
N ARG A 146 10.04 42.52 11.37
CA ARG A 146 9.02 43.12 12.26
C ARG A 146 9.53 43.43 13.67
N GLY A 147 10.74 42.96 14.01
CA GLY A 147 11.34 43.14 15.34
C GLY A 147 10.60 42.38 16.46
N PRO A 148 11.22 42.23 17.64
CA PRO A 148 10.59 41.58 18.78
C PRO A 148 9.39 42.42 19.28
N LYS A 149 8.25 41.75 19.48
CA LYS A 149 7.05 42.36 20.07
C LYS A 149 7.37 42.73 21.54
N PRO A 150 7.19 43.99 21.98
CA PRO A 150 7.47 44.36 23.37
C PRO A 150 6.60 43.52 24.31
N ALA A 151 7.24 42.96 25.35
CA ALA A 151 6.59 42.15 26.37
C ALA A 151 5.52 43.00 27.06
N ALA A 152 4.28 42.50 27.10
CA ALA A 152 3.21 43.12 27.85
C ALA A 152 3.60 43.14 29.33
N GLU A 153 3.69 44.33 29.92
CA GLU A 153 3.92 44.55 31.34
C GLU A 153 2.87 43.75 32.15
N GLY A 154 3.37 42.83 32.97
CA GLY A 154 2.54 42.07 33.91
C GLY A 154 1.97 42.98 35.01
N PRO A 155 0.83 42.63 35.62
CA PRO A 155 0.13 43.52 36.53
C PRO A 155 0.91 43.67 37.84
N THR A 156 1.25 44.91 38.19
CA THR A 156 1.74 45.32 39.51
C THR A 156 0.66 45.03 40.57
N ARG A 157 0.94 44.12 41.51
CA ARG A 157 0.12 43.93 42.71
C ARG A 157 0.69 44.77 43.87
N PRO A 158 -0.13 45.55 44.60
CA PRO A 158 0.23 46.07 45.92
C PRO A 158 0.19 44.99 47.00
#